data_AF-A0A1M7M675-F1
#
_entry.id   AF-A0A1M7M675-F1
#
_cell.length_a   1.000
_cell.length_b   1.000
_cell.length_c   1.000
_cell.angle_alpha   90.00
_cell.angle_beta   90.00
_cell.angle_gamma   90.00
#
_symmetry.space_group_name_H-M   'P 1'
#
loop_
_entity.id
_entity.type
_entity.pdbx_description
1 polymer ?
#
loop_
_entity_poly.entity_id
_entity_poly.type
_entity_poly.pdbx_seq_one_letter_code
_entity_poly.pdbx_strand_id
1 'polypeptide(L)'
;MGAFSKIWQGAVIASMLAAPVALAKVTIYMCGDSTMQDWNEGYYPKQGQGQDFHYWFDPTKAAVVNRGQGGMSLGGGGKDKKGNTAVGYYDMFFKKGCSAGNCIAEKLQAGDYVVIQFGINDVSYSTEDFFASNMKKMVSDVRAKGAYPIIMSPIRRLYYDSPTQIHNSYRGYPALNKSLAEELNVPFIDMSEMVANYMISVGEQYAAQFIFNYATSAEYSNLGSDQTDQVHLQMNGANAFGRIITEQMRAHADPIVKKLGDYMAPMYQVDVKVSPEGAADATSLGAYYPQGMTVMLKTMPKSGKKFLGWYDGNGNKVGAPSRSNVKSPYIHTFVMGSAATQYTAVYEGGTAQKYTGDGKALTAFPTTTPKSLADVTFVPFTPIEGTEQIDVEVDKNIKKFFDAYSPDTGVGYKENNWTGFMGDGFFNLENSQTSFASYKVKFPAAGYVTLAVRYANGGTTDRMFNAYLDHDYLVSAPPTGAWDKWDTAYVVMDAPQGETELKIMSLTSDGAPNIDAFGFSLAGVCRVSEGCPEVQDSTKDTTDTSTTVLRGVAANAGVQLRGSVLSLVRDADVSVFDMRGRLVVRKAASAGEVDLSETVRTAGLYRVVVRSGSEKFNANWVKMR
;
A
#
# COMPACT_ATOMS: atom_id res chain seq x y z
N MET A 1 -23.75 73.76 -19.72
CA MET A 1 -23.73 72.70 -18.68
C MET A 1 -23.45 71.31 -19.30
N GLY A 2 -22.33 71.14 -20.02
CA GLY A 2 -22.08 69.89 -20.80
C GLY A 2 -20.71 69.24 -20.60
N ALA A 3 -19.84 69.80 -19.74
CA ALA A 3 -18.48 69.30 -19.54
C ALA A 3 -18.30 68.44 -18.28
N PHE A 4 -19.23 68.51 -17.32
CA PHE A 4 -19.13 67.77 -16.05
C PHE A 4 -19.64 66.32 -16.10
N SER A 5 -20.44 65.94 -17.12
CA SER A 5 -20.98 64.57 -17.20
C SER A 5 -20.03 63.55 -17.84
N LYS A 6 -19.08 63.98 -18.69
CA LYS A 6 -18.13 63.08 -19.36
C LYS A 6 -16.94 62.67 -18.49
N ILE A 7 -16.54 63.52 -17.54
CA ILE A 7 -15.44 63.21 -16.60
C ILE A 7 -15.89 62.19 -15.55
N TRP A 8 -17.16 62.26 -15.10
CA TRP A 8 -17.71 61.28 -14.17
C TRP A 8 -17.94 59.90 -14.80
N GLN A 9 -18.35 59.82 -16.07
CA GLN A 9 -18.48 58.54 -16.77
C GLN A 9 -17.12 57.87 -17.03
N GLY A 10 -16.07 58.65 -17.31
CA GLY A 10 -14.70 58.14 -17.43
C GLY A 10 -14.11 57.65 -16.10
N ALA A 11 -14.37 58.35 -14.99
CA ALA A 11 -13.90 57.97 -13.66
C ALA A 11 -14.60 56.71 -13.11
N VAL A 12 -15.89 56.51 -13.40
CA VAL A 12 -16.61 55.28 -13.03
C VAL A 12 -16.12 54.07 -13.83
N ILE A 13 -15.84 54.23 -15.13
CA ILE A 13 -15.29 53.13 -15.96
C ILE A 13 -13.84 52.81 -15.57
N ALA A 14 -13.02 53.81 -15.22
CA ALA A 14 -11.66 53.57 -14.71
C ALA A 14 -11.63 52.96 -13.30
N SER A 15 -12.62 53.27 -12.44
CA SER A 15 -12.76 52.63 -11.12
C SER A 15 -13.24 51.17 -11.17
N MET A 16 -13.80 50.72 -12.30
CA MET A 16 -14.19 49.32 -12.51
C MET A 16 -13.09 48.45 -13.16
N LEU A 17 -11.98 49.05 -13.61
CA LEU A 17 -10.88 48.35 -14.29
C LEU A 17 -9.64 48.12 -13.41
N ALA A 18 -9.69 48.49 -12.13
CA ALA A 18 -8.57 48.29 -11.21
C ALA A 18 -9.02 47.92 -9.79
N ALA A 19 -10.11 47.14 -9.65
CA ALA A 19 -10.19 46.28 -8.48
C ALA A 19 -9.06 45.26 -8.64
N PRO A 20 -8.12 45.10 -7.68
CA PRO A 20 -7.29 43.91 -7.68
C PRO A 20 -8.27 42.75 -7.62
N VAL A 21 -8.39 42.00 -8.72
CA VAL A 21 -9.00 40.68 -8.67
C VAL A 21 -8.08 39.91 -7.73
N ALA A 22 -8.38 39.95 -6.43
CA ALA A 22 -7.85 39.00 -5.50
C ALA A 22 -8.31 37.66 -6.05
N LEU A 23 -7.40 36.97 -6.76
CA LEU A 23 -7.62 35.62 -7.24
C LEU A 23 -8.13 34.84 -6.03
N ALA A 24 -9.39 34.41 -6.09
CA ALA A 24 -10.01 33.69 -5.00
C ALA A 24 -9.15 32.46 -4.69
N LYS A 25 -8.81 32.27 -3.41
CA LYS A 25 -8.03 31.14 -2.93
C LYS A 25 -8.73 29.84 -3.34
N VAL A 26 -8.06 28.99 -4.11
CA VAL A 26 -8.64 27.70 -4.52
C VAL A 26 -8.74 26.77 -3.31
N THR A 27 -9.78 25.96 -3.23
CA THR A 27 -9.92 24.97 -2.17
C THR A 27 -9.67 23.56 -2.71
N ILE A 28 -8.87 22.78 -1.99
CA ILE A 28 -8.54 21.39 -2.29
C ILE A 28 -9.19 20.52 -1.22
N TYR A 29 -10.21 19.76 -1.60
CA TYR A 29 -10.88 18.82 -0.72
C TYR A 29 -10.23 17.45 -0.84
N MET A 30 -9.74 16.92 0.29
CA MET A 30 -9.18 15.57 0.36
C MET A 30 -10.26 14.61 0.89
N CYS A 31 -10.85 13.81 0.02
CA CYS A 31 -11.89 12.84 0.37
C CYS A 31 -11.29 11.44 0.41
N GLY A 32 -11.43 10.74 1.55
CA GLY A 32 -10.89 9.39 1.68
C GLY A 32 -11.25 8.72 2.99
N ASP A 33 -10.54 7.64 3.31
CA ASP A 33 -10.75 6.82 4.50
C ASP A 33 -9.81 7.17 5.68
N SER A 34 -9.54 6.21 6.56
CA SER A 34 -8.67 6.36 7.74
C SER A 34 -7.19 6.61 7.40
N THR A 35 -6.76 6.28 6.18
CA THR A 35 -5.40 6.59 5.69
C THR A 35 -5.27 8.05 5.26
N MET A 36 -6.39 8.74 5.06
CA MET A 36 -6.46 10.17 4.74
C MET A 36 -6.77 11.05 5.95
N GLN A 37 -7.56 10.54 6.91
CA GLN A 37 -8.17 11.34 7.98
C GLN A 37 -7.19 12.09 8.90
N ASP A 38 -7.74 13.09 9.58
CA ASP A 38 -7.14 13.67 10.78
C ASP A 38 -7.35 12.73 11.97
N TRP A 39 -6.28 12.38 12.65
CA TRP A 39 -6.31 11.61 13.88
C TRP A 39 -6.23 12.52 15.10
N ASN A 40 -7.05 12.24 16.12
CA ASN A 40 -6.97 12.97 17.39
C ASN A 40 -5.60 12.77 18.06
N GLU A 41 -5.16 13.75 18.84
CA GLU A 41 -3.85 13.76 19.51
C GLU A 41 -3.54 12.49 20.31
N GLY A 42 -4.56 11.87 20.93
CA GLY A 42 -4.40 10.63 21.69
C GLY A 42 -3.90 9.44 20.85
N TYR A 43 -4.06 9.48 19.53
CA TYR A 43 -3.59 8.44 18.60
C TYR A 43 -2.18 8.69 18.06
N TYR A 44 -1.56 9.84 18.37
CA TYR A 44 -0.20 10.13 17.93
C TYR A 44 0.75 8.99 18.32
N PRO A 45 1.65 8.53 17.41
CA PRO A 45 2.06 9.14 16.14
C PRO A 45 1.22 8.75 14.91
N LYS A 46 0.11 8.03 15.06
CA LYS A 46 -0.74 7.64 13.93
C LYS A 46 -1.32 8.87 13.25
N GLN A 47 -1.23 8.91 11.92
CA GLN A 47 -1.60 10.07 11.12
C GLN A 47 -2.04 9.65 9.73
N GLY A 48 -3.03 10.35 9.16
CA GLY A 48 -3.41 10.19 7.75
C GLY A 48 -2.61 11.13 6.85
N GLN A 49 -2.39 10.73 5.60
CA GLN A 49 -1.63 11.54 4.63
C GLN A 49 -2.30 12.90 4.32
N GLY A 50 -3.59 13.06 4.63
CA GLY A 50 -4.32 14.33 4.48
C GLY A 50 -4.10 15.32 5.63
N GLN A 51 -3.64 14.86 6.80
CA GLN A 51 -3.67 15.66 8.05
C GLN A 51 -2.78 16.89 8.01
N ASP A 52 -1.52 16.71 7.61
CA ASP A 52 -0.57 17.81 7.44
C ASP A 52 -0.48 18.25 5.96
N PHE A 53 -1.42 17.81 5.12
CA PHE A 53 -1.35 18.08 3.69
C PHE A 53 -1.49 19.57 3.33
N HIS A 54 -2.10 20.34 4.21
CA HIS A 54 -2.25 21.79 4.07
C HIS A 54 -0.90 22.54 4.06
N TYR A 55 0.15 22.02 4.71
CA TYR A 55 1.46 22.68 4.73
C TYR A 55 2.15 22.70 3.37
N TRP A 56 1.84 21.75 2.47
CA TRP A 56 2.47 21.71 1.15
C TRP A 56 2.00 22.83 0.21
N PHE A 57 0.97 23.58 0.62
CA PHE A 57 0.39 24.67 -0.16
C PHE A 57 0.64 26.03 0.50
N ASP A 58 0.88 27.04 -0.33
CA ASP A 58 0.95 28.42 0.11
C ASP A 58 -0.45 28.84 0.60
N PRO A 59 -0.61 29.18 1.90
CA PRO A 59 -1.91 29.47 2.48
C PRO A 59 -2.53 30.76 1.94
N THR A 60 -1.78 31.58 1.18
CA THR A 60 -2.31 32.73 0.46
C THR A 60 -2.92 32.36 -0.90
N LYS A 61 -2.56 31.19 -1.45
CA LYS A 61 -2.98 30.73 -2.79
C LYS A 61 -3.99 29.59 -2.76
N ALA A 62 -3.82 28.62 -1.86
CA ALA A 62 -4.69 27.45 -1.77
C ALA A 62 -5.03 27.05 -0.33
N ALA A 63 -6.26 26.56 -0.12
CA ALA A 63 -6.72 25.98 1.14
C ALA A 63 -6.85 24.48 0.96
N VAL A 64 -6.40 23.69 1.94
CA VAL A 64 -6.69 22.25 1.96
C VAL A 64 -7.74 22.00 3.03
N VAL A 65 -8.80 21.31 2.65
CA VAL A 65 -9.86 20.86 3.54
C VAL A 65 -9.81 19.34 3.58
N ASN A 66 -9.16 18.78 4.60
CA ASN A 66 -9.13 17.34 4.79
C ASN A 66 -10.50 16.84 5.27
N ARG A 67 -11.05 15.87 4.55
CA ARG A 67 -12.33 15.23 4.84
C ARG A 67 -12.21 13.72 4.87
N GLY A 68 -11.01 13.17 5.12
CA GLY A 68 -10.85 11.73 5.37
C GLY A 68 -11.73 11.27 6.54
N GLN A 69 -12.36 10.10 6.41
CA GLN A 69 -13.25 9.52 7.43
C GLN A 69 -12.97 8.04 7.64
N GLY A 70 -12.55 7.69 8.85
CA GLY A 70 -12.08 6.36 9.16
C GLY A 70 -13.15 5.28 9.05
N GLY A 71 -12.77 4.15 8.47
CA GLY A 71 -13.65 3.00 8.26
C GLY A 71 -14.68 3.18 7.14
N MET A 72 -14.65 4.30 6.41
CA MET A 72 -15.58 4.55 5.31
C MET A 72 -15.11 3.89 4.00
N SER A 73 -16.05 3.25 3.31
CA SER A 73 -15.98 2.93 1.89
C SER A 73 -16.53 4.11 1.07
N LEU A 74 -16.20 4.22 -0.22
CA LEU A 74 -16.81 5.22 -1.11
C LEU A 74 -18.31 4.95 -1.26
N GLY A 75 -18.64 3.68 -1.47
CA GLY A 75 -19.99 3.20 -1.71
C GLY A 75 -20.57 2.37 -0.58
N GLY A 76 -21.91 2.35 -0.53
CA GLY A 76 -22.67 1.42 0.30
C GLY A 76 -22.89 0.05 -0.37
N GLY A 77 -23.85 -0.72 0.13
CA GLY A 77 -24.31 -1.97 -0.50
C GLY A 77 -23.75 -3.26 0.12
N GLY A 78 -22.63 -3.18 0.83
CA GLY A 78 -22.18 -4.24 1.73
C GLY A 78 -22.90 -4.22 3.08
N LYS A 79 -22.45 -5.05 4.02
CA LYS A 79 -22.95 -5.03 5.40
C LYS A 79 -21.98 -4.30 6.32
N ASP A 80 -22.48 -3.36 7.13
CA ASP A 80 -21.69 -2.78 8.21
C ASP A 80 -21.36 -3.83 9.28
N LYS A 81 -20.57 -3.46 10.29
CA LYS A 81 -20.18 -4.36 11.40
C LYS A 81 -21.38 -4.88 12.23
N LYS A 82 -22.60 -4.40 11.98
CA LYS A 82 -23.85 -4.78 12.64
C LYS A 82 -24.81 -5.53 11.70
N GLY A 83 -24.40 -5.83 10.45
CA GLY A 83 -25.23 -6.52 9.46
C GLY A 83 -26.21 -5.63 8.68
N ASN A 84 -26.18 -4.30 8.87
CA ASN A 84 -27.03 -3.37 8.13
C ASN A 84 -26.42 -3.03 6.77
N THR A 85 -27.22 -2.62 5.80
CA THR A 85 -26.67 -2.08 4.55
C THR A 85 -25.79 -0.87 4.87
N ALA A 86 -24.51 -0.98 4.56
CA ALA A 86 -23.55 0.10 4.77
C ALA A 86 -23.96 1.32 3.95
N VAL A 87 -23.94 2.50 4.56
CA VAL A 87 -24.07 3.78 3.86
C VAL A 87 -22.64 4.28 3.59
N GLY A 88 -22.34 4.59 2.33
CA GLY A 88 -20.99 4.97 1.90
C GLY A 88 -20.65 6.42 2.18
N TYR A 89 -19.39 6.77 1.98
CA TYR A 89 -18.87 8.14 2.14
C TYR A 89 -19.61 9.15 1.27
N TYR A 90 -19.93 8.78 0.02
CA TYR A 90 -20.62 9.65 -0.93
C TYR A 90 -21.93 10.19 -0.34
N ASP A 91 -22.76 9.31 0.23
CA ASP A 91 -23.97 9.73 0.89
C ASP A 91 -23.59 10.48 2.18
N MET A 92 -22.96 9.81 3.15
CA MET A 92 -22.82 10.34 4.52
C MET A 92 -22.06 11.67 4.64
N PHE A 93 -21.08 11.94 3.78
CA PHE A 93 -20.19 13.10 3.96
C PHE A 93 -20.16 14.03 2.75
N PHE A 94 -20.33 13.50 1.54
CA PHE A 94 -20.25 14.32 0.34
C PHE A 94 -21.60 14.96 -0.03
N LYS A 95 -22.70 14.19 -0.04
CA LYS A 95 -24.01 14.62 -0.57
C LYS A 95 -25.15 14.70 0.44
N LYS A 96 -25.36 13.70 1.31
CA LYS A 96 -26.53 13.56 2.22
C LYS A 96 -26.22 12.81 3.53
N GLY A 97 -26.40 13.47 4.67
CA GLY A 97 -26.19 12.85 5.99
C GLY A 97 -24.98 13.41 6.74
N CYS A 98 -24.32 14.41 6.16
CA CYS A 98 -23.30 15.21 6.82
C CYS A 98 -23.93 15.92 8.04
N SER A 99 -23.30 15.83 9.21
CA SER A 99 -23.81 16.50 10.41
C SER A 99 -23.98 18.01 10.16
N ALA A 100 -25.19 18.52 10.43
CA ALA A 100 -25.55 19.95 10.36
C ALA A 100 -25.43 20.66 9.00
N GLY A 101 -25.65 19.97 7.86
CA GLY A 101 -25.66 20.64 6.53
C GLY A 101 -24.26 21.07 6.06
N ASN A 102 -23.23 20.32 6.47
CA ASN A 102 -21.83 20.60 6.13
C ASN A 102 -21.34 19.69 4.99
N CYS A 103 -22.19 19.40 4.01
CA CYS A 103 -21.90 18.48 2.93
C CYS A 103 -20.90 19.14 1.98
N ILE A 104 -19.90 18.38 1.55
CA ILE A 104 -18.83 18.91 0.71
C ILE A 104 -19.42 19.50 -0.58
N ALA A 105 -20.35 18.79 -1.23
CA ALA A 105 -20.97 19.21 -2.48
C ALA A 105 -21.70 20.56 -2.40
N GLU A 106 -22.19 20.96 -1.23
CA GLU A 106 -22.87 22.24 -1.02
C GLU A 106 -21.89 23.41 -0.91
N LYS A 107 -20.64 23.13 -0.51
CA LYS A 107 -19.58 24.12 -0.28
C LYS A 107 -18.66 24.33 -1.47
N LEU A 108 -18.64 23.38 -2.42
CA LEU A 108 -17.80 23.48 -3.62
C LEU A 108 -18.08 24.74 -4.41
N GLN A 109 -17.01 25.41 -4.81
CA GLN A 109 -17.00 26.55 -5.71
C GLN A 109 -16.32 26.19 -7.03
N ALA A 110 -16.60 26.96 -8.08
CA ALA A 110 -15.93 26.78 -9.36
C ALA A 110 -14.42 27.02 -9.21
N GLY A 111 -13.61 26.11 -9.75
CA GLY A 111 -12.15 26.14 -9.63
C GLY A 111 -11.56 25.39 -8.43
N ASP A 112 -12.39 24.89 -7.50
CA ASP A 112 -11.95 23.99 -6.43
C ASP A 112 -11.49 22.64 -6.99
N TYR A 113 -10.71 21.91 -6.20
CA TYR A 113 -10.23 20.56 -6.51
C TYR A 113 -10.80 19.56 -5.51
N VAL A 114 -11.16 18.37 -5.98
CA VAL A 114 -11.65 17.28 -5.12
C VAL A 114 -10.84 16.02 -5.41
N VAL A 115 -9.92 15.69 -4.50
CA VAL A 115 -9.13 14.46 -4.55
C VAL A 115 -9.94 13.34 -3.89
N ILE A 116 -10.18 12.25 -4.62
CA ILE A 116 -11.04 11.14 -4.21
C ILE A 116 -10.18 9.88 -4.09
N GLN A 117 -9.98 9.37 -2.86
CA GLN A 117 -9.20 8.16 -2.60
C GLN A 117 -9.98 7.14 -1.76
N PHE A 118 -10.41 6.03 -2.39
CA PHE A 118 -11.11 4.94 -1.72
C PHE A 118 -10.79 3.58 -2.36
N GLY A 119 -11.16 2.50 -1.68
CA GLY A 119 -10.91 1.12 -2.10
C GLY A 119 -10.53 0.20 -0.94
N ILE A 120 -9.94 0.73 0.15
CA ILE A 120 -9.47 -0.06 1.29
C ILE A 120 -10.63 -0.78 1.98
N ASN A 121 -11.64 -0.01 2.36
CA ASN A 121 -12.80 -0.49 3.11
C ASN A 121 -13.88 -1.06 2.17
N ASP A 122 -13.87 -0.65 0.90
CA ASP A 122 -14.79 -1.12 -0.13
C ASP A 122 -14.65 -2.63 -0.39
N VAL A 123 -13.47 -3.21 -0.13
CA VAL A 123 -13.24 -4.68 -0.11
C VAL A 123 -14.22 -5.42 0.80
N SER A 124 -14.65 -4.79 1.89
CA SER A 124 -15.50 -5.40 2.92
C SER A 124 -16.91 -4.80 2.96
N TYR A 125 -17.08 -3.55 2.56
CA TYR A 125 -18.31 -2.79 2.80
C TYR A 125 -19.01 -2.29 1.53
N SER A 126 -18.46 -2.60 0.35
CA SER A 126 -19.09 -2.25 -0.93
C SER A 126 -18.96 -3.39 -1.95
N THR A 127 -19.50 -3.17 -3.14
CA THR A 127 -19.27 -3.96 -4.35
C THR A 127 -18.68 -3.05 -5.42
N GLU A 128 -18.02 -3.64 -6.43
CA GLU A 128 -17.45 -2.86 -7.53
C GLU A 128 -18.50 -2.00 -8.25
N ASP A 129 -19.71 -2.51 -8.45
CA ASP A 129 -20.83 -1.75 -9.03
C ASP A 129 -21.24 -0.54 -8.19
N PHE A 130 -21.34 -0.70 -6.86
CA PHE A 130 -21.68 0.41 -5.97
C PHE A 130 -20.55 1.44 -5.88
N PHE A 131 -19.31 0.98 -5.85
CA PHE A 131 -18.13 1.82 -5.92
C PHE A 131 -18.12 2.65 -7.20
N ALA A 132 -18.25 2.00 -8.36
CA ALA A 132 -18.29 2.65 -9.67
C ALA A 132 -19.46 3.63 -9.78
N SER A 133 -20.68 3.23 -9.38
CA SER A 133 -21.85 4.10 -9.40
C SER A 133 -21.64 5.37 -8.57
N ASN A 134 -21.08 5.26 -7.37
CA ASN A 134 -20.87 6.40 -6.49
C ASN A 134 -19.67 7.27 -6.91
N MET A 135 -18.61 6.68 -7.46
CA MET A 135 -17.55 7.43 -8.10
C MET A 135 -18.10 8.30 -9.24
N LYS A 136 -18.92 7.73 -10.13
CA LYS A 136 -19.56 8.45 -11.25
C LYS A 136 -20.44 9.60 -10.75
N LYS A 137 -21.26 9.36 -9.72
CA LYS A 137 -22.09 10.42 -9.09
C LYS A 137 -21.24 11.52 -8.47
N MET A 138 -20.21 11.17 -7.70
CA MET A 138 -19.33 12.13 -7.04
C MET A 138 -18.62 13.00 -8.08
N VAL A 139 -18.04 12.40 -9.13
CA VAL A 139 -17.42 13.12 -10.25
C VAL A 139 -18.41 14.05 -10.95
N SER A 140 -19.63 13.57 -11.23
CA SER A 140 -20.68 14.38 -11.86
C SER A 140 -21.06 15.59 -11.00
N ASP A 141 -21.21 15.40 -9.70
CA ASP A 141 -21.55 16.47 -8.75
C ASP A 141 -20.43 17.50 -8.61
N VAL A 142 -19.17 17.07 -8.60
CA VAL A 142 -18.00 17.98 -8.59
C VAL A 142 -18.00 18.83 -9.85
N ARG A 143 -18.17 18.21 -11.03
CA ARG A 143 -18.22 18.94 -12.31
C ARG A 143 -19.39 19.91 -12.40
N ALA A 144 -20.56 19.54 -11.88
CA ALA A 144 -21.73 20.41 -11.85
C ALA A 144 -21.51 21.70 -11.05
N LYS A 145 -20.52 21.73 -10.16
CA LYS A 145 -20.10 22.91 -9.39
C LYS A 145 -18.97 23.71 -10.07
N GLY A 146 -18.50 23.27 -11.23
CA GLY A 146 -17.32 23.85 -11.89
C GLY A 146 -16.00 23.54 -11.20
N ALA A 147 -15.98 22.55 -10.30
CA ALA A 147 -14.79 22.07 -9.62
C ALA A 147 -14.13 20.91 -10.39
N TYR A 148 -12.89 20.59 -10.06
CA TYR A 148 -12.05 19.61 -10.73
C TYR A 148 -11.90 18.33 -9.89
N PRO A 149 -12.50 17.20 -10.30
CA PRO A 149 -12.27 15.93 -9.65
C PRO A 149 -10.89 15.38 -10.02
N ILE A 150 -10.25 14.70 -9.07
CA ILE A 150 -9.02 13.93 -9.26
C ILE A 150 -9.25 12.58 -8.57
N ILE A 151 -9.12 11.47 -9.31
CA ILE A 151 -9.20 10.13 -8.73
C ILE A 151 -7.81 9.69 -8.31
N MET A 152 -7.70 9.09 -7.14
CA MET A 152 -6.45 8.59 -6.58
C MET A 152 -6.67 7.17 -6.05
N SER A 153 -5.84 6.22 -6.48
CA SER A 153 -5.94 4.83 -5.98
C SER A 153 -5.61 4.78 -4.47
N PRO A 154 -6.11 3.78 -3.72
CA PRO A 154 -5.71 3.62 -2.32
C PRO A 154 -4.21 3.30 -2.20
N ILE A 155 -3.58 3.71 -1.08
CA ILE A 155 -2.22 3.28 -0.72
C ILE A 155 -2.19 1.76 -0.50
N ARG A 156 -1.05 1.08 -0.69
CA ARG A 156 -0.90 -0.36 -0.40
C ARG A 156 -0.67 -0.66 1.09
N ARG A 157 -0.94 -1.90 1.49
CA ARG A 157 -0.55 -2.41 2.82
C ARG A 157 0.97 -2.63 2.88
N LEU A 158 1.52 -2.59 4.09
CA LEU A 158 2.82 -3.15 4.41
C LEU A 158 2.78 -4.68 4.28
N TYR A 159 2.91 -5.17 3.05
CA TYR A 159 2.99 -6.58 2.73
C TYR A 159 3.84 -6.76 1.47
N TYR A 160 4.99 -7.40 1.63
CA TYR A 160 5.90 -7.78 0.56
C TYR A 160 5.63 -9.22 0.17
N ASP A 161 5.37 -9.47 -1.11
CA ASP A 161 5.38 -10.83 -1.67
C ASP A 161 6.83 -11.28 -1.88
N SER A 162 7.71 -10.33 -2.18
CA SER A 162 9.16 -10.50 -2.27
C SER A 162 9.88 -9.18 -1.97
N PRO A 163 11.22 -9.16 -1.81
CA PRO A 163 11.97 -7.92 -1.58
C PRO A 163 11.77 -6.83 -2.65
N THR A 164 11.31 -7.20 -3.85
CA THR A 164 11.10 -6.29 -4.98
C THR A 164 9.63 -6.18 -5.41
N GLN A 165 8.72 -6.84 -4.70
CA GLN A 165 7.30 -6.86 -5.04
C GLN A 165 6.42 -6.62 -3.82
N ILE A 166 5.60 -5.56 -3.90
CA ILE A 166 4.60 -5.27 -2.88
C ILE A 166 3.28 -5.89 -3.27
N HIS A 167 2.70 -6.61 -2.33
CA HIS A 167 1.39 -7.24 -2.45
C HIS A 167 0.34 -6.27 -2.99
N ASN A 168 -0.32 -6.67 -4.08
CA ASN A 168 -1.40 -5.88 -4.65
C ASN A 168 -2.61 -5.92 -3.72
N SER A 169 -2.66 -4.93 -2.83
CA SER A 169 -3.64 -4.88 -1.76
C SER A 169 -5.02 -4.47 -2.29
N TYR A 170 -6.06 -4.93 -1.62
CA TYR A 170 -7.45 -4.48 -1.81
C TYR A 170 -8.10 -4.96 -3.12
N ARG A 171 -7.77 -6.17 -3.59
CA ARG A 171 -8.41 -6.79 -4.76
C ARG A 171 -8.30 -5.87 -5.99
N GLY A 172 -9.33 -5.84 -6.85
CA GLY A 172 -9.37 -5.01 -8.06
C GLY A 172 -9.60 -3.51 -7.86
N TYR A 173 -9.77 -3.01 -6.63
CA TYR A 173 -10.13 -1.59 -6.41
C TYR A 173 -9.09 -0.57 -6.89
N PRO A 174 -7.76 -0.80 -6.79
CA PRO A 174 -6.77 0.09 -7.40
C PRO A 174 -6.94 0.20 -8.92
N ALA A 175 -7.09 -0.94 -9.61
CA ALA A 175 -7.31 -0.97 -11.05
C ALA A 175 -8.66 -0.34 -11.44
N LEU A 176 -9.72 -0.59 -10.66
CA LEU A 176 -11.04 0.01 -10.87
C LEU A 176 -11.01 1.54 -10.77
N ASN A 177 -10.24 2.11 -9.83
CA ASN A 177 -10.04 3.56 -9.77
C ASN A 177 -9.43 4.11 -11.08
N LYS A 178 -8.39 3.43 -11.60
CA LYS A 178 -7.76 3.82 -12.87
C LYS A 178 -8.74 3.74 -14.04
N SER A 179 -9.44 2.61 -14.18
CA SER A 179 -10.43 2.41 -15.26
C SER A 179 -11.56 3.44 -15.20
N LEU A 180 -12.05 3.79 -14.01
CA LEU A 180 -13.08 4.82 -13.84
C LEU A 180 -12.55 6.22 -14.16
N ALA A 181 -11.29 6.51 -13.84
CA ALA A 181 -10.67 7.78 -14.21
C ALA A 181 -10.57 7.93 -15.74
N GLU A 182 -10.16 6.87 -16.44
CA GLU A 182 -10.14 6.81 -17.90
C GLU A 182 -11.56 6.94 -18.48
N GLU A 183 -12.51 6.13 -18.00
CA GLU A 183 -13.93 6.15 -18.45
C GLU A 183 -14.54 7.55 -18.30
N LEU A 184 -14.28 8.21 -17.18
CA LEU A 184 -14.87 9.50 -16.86
C LEU A 184 -14.06 10.67 -17.39
N ASN A 185 -12.90 10.43 -18.02
CA ASN A 185 -11.93 11.45 -18.42
C ASN A 185 -11.58 12.39 -17.24
N VAL A 186 -11.16 11.78 -16.12
CA VAL A 186 -10.76 12.44 -14.88
C VAL A 186 -9.27 12.16 -14.66
N PRO A 187 -8.47 13.14 -14.23
CA PRO A 187 -7.07 12.90 -13.89
C PRO A 187 -6.89 11.83 -12.81
N PHE A 188 -5.86 11.00 -12.97
CA PHE A 188 -5.59 9.87 -12.09
C PHE A 188 -4.19 9.95 -11.45
N ILE A 189 -4.13 9.78 -10.13
CA ILE A 189 -2.88 9.62 -9.38
C ILE A 189 -2.79 8.18 -8.85
N ASP A 190 -1.83 7.41 -9.36
CA ASP A 190 -1.60 6.02 -8.95
C ASP A 190 -0.78 5.90 -7.65
N MET A 191 -1.40 6.28 -6.53
CA MET A 191 -0.76 6.15 -5.22
C MET A 191 -0.47 4.70 -4.82
N SER A 192 -1.17 3.71 -5.38
CA SER A 192 -0.91 2.29 -5.10
C SER A 192 0.50 1.94 -5.59
N GLU A 193 0.80 2.31 -6.84
CA GLU A 193 2.10 2.06 -7.45
C GLU A 193 3.21 2.92 -6.82
N MET A 194 2.93 4.18 -6.53
CA MET A 194 3.96 5.06 -5.93
C MET A 194 4.35 4.62 -4.53
N VAL A 195 3.38 4.17 -3.73
CA VAL A 195 3.65 3.60 -2.41
C VAL A 195 4.43 2.30 -2.54
N ALA A 196 4.09 1.45 -3.52
CA ALA A 196 4.85 0.23 -3.79
C ALA A 196 6.33 0.53 -4.10
N ASN A 197 6.57 1.47 -5.01
CA ASN A 197 7.91 1.87 -5.44
C ASN A 197 8.71 2.45 -4.26
N TYR A 198 8.06 3.28 -3.46
CA TYR A 198 8.69 3.85 -2.28
C TYR A 198 9.04 2.76 -1.26
N MET A 199 8.11 1.85 -0.96
CA MET A 199 8.33 0.70 -0.08
C MET A 199 9.48 -0.19 -0.56
N ILE A 200 9.55 -0.49 -1.85
CA ILE A 200 10.67 -1.27 -2.43
C ILE A 200 11.98 -0.51 -2.26
N SER A 201 12.00 0.80 -2.53
CA SER A 201 13.21 1.61 -2.45
C SER A 201 13.82 1.70 -1.05
N VAL A 202 12.97 1.66 0.00
CA VAL A 202 13.41 1.78 1.40
C VAL A 202 13.53 0.43 2.11
N GLY A 203 12.94 -0.62 1.56
CA GLY A 203 12.90 -1.96 2.13
C GLY A 203 11.88 -2.13 3.27
N GLU A 204 11.52 -3.40 3.53
CA GLU A 204 10.43 -3.76 4.44
C GLU A 204 10.63 -3.26 5.87
N GLN A 205 11.85 -3.40 6.42
CA GLN A 205 12.12 -2.98 7.79
C GLN A 205 11.95 -1.47 7.97
N TYR A 206 12.43 -0.67 7.01
CA TYR A 206 12.27 0.77 7.05
C TYR A 206 10.79 1.16 6.88
N ALA A 207 10.10 0.56 5.90
CA ALA A 207 8.67 0.79 5.69
C ALA A 207 7.86 0.48 6.96
N ALA A 208 8.12 -0.65 7.62
CA ALA A 208 7.46 -1.03 8.85
C ALA A 208 7.70 -0.03 10.00
N GLN A 209 8.95 0.36 10.20
CA GLN A 209 9.38 1.10 11.39
C GLN A 209 9.21 2.62 11.28
N PHE A 210 9.16 3.15 10.05
CA PHE A 210 9.15 4.58 9.76
C PHE A 210 7.93 5.04 8.98
N ILE A 211 7.24 4.17 8.21
CA ILE A 211 6.17 4.60 7.31
C ILE A 211 4.81 4.17 7.86
N PHE A 212 4.62 2.88 8.08
CA PHE A 212 3.39 2.34 8.65
C PHE A 212 3.38 2.50 10.17
N ASN A 213 2.21 2.34 10.77
CA ASN A 213 2.01 2.58 12.18
C ASN A 213 2.75 1.51 13.01
N TYR A 214 3.94 1.88 13.46
CA TYR A 214 4.73 1.16 14.44
C TYR A 214 5.05 2.13 15.57
N ALA A 215 4.26 2.07 16.63
CA ALA A 215 4.36 2.98 17.76
C ALA A 215 4.33 2.21 19.07
N THR A 216 5.38 2.32 19.86
CA THR A 216 5.47 1.60 21.14
C THR A 216 5.18 2.52 22.32
N SER A 217 4.63 1.94 23.39
CA SER A 217 4.51 2.58 24.70
C SER A 217 5.87 2.92 25.30
N ALA A 218 6.97 2.36 24.78
CA ALA A 218 8.34 2.76 25.11
C ALA A 218 8.75 4.07 24.41
N GLU A 219 8.21 4.36 23.23
CA GLU A 219 8.51 5.57 22.47
C GLU A 219 7.61 6.75 22.83
N TYR A 220 6.35 6.48 23.18
CA TYR A 220 5.33 7.50 23.36
C TYR A 220 4.60 7.34 24.69
N SER A 221 4.43 8.43 25.43
CA SER A 221 3.80 8.42 26.77
C SER A 221 2.28 8.36 26.74
N ASN A 222 1.65 8.73 25.62
CA ASN A 222 0.19 8.69 25.44
C ASN A 222 -0.36 7.29 25.09
N LEU A 223 0.51 6.30 24.84
CA LEU A 223 0.09 4.96 24.44
C LEU A 223 0.00 4.03 25.65
N GLY A 224 -1.18 3.44 25.87
CA GLY A 224 -1.41 2.43 26.91
C GLY A 224 -0.85 1.04 26.57
N SER A 225 -0.54 0.80 25.29
CA SER A 225 0.10 -0.42 24.78
C SER A 225 0.72 -0.14 23.42
N ASP A 226 1.63 -1.01 23.00
CA ASP A 226 2.22 -0.93 21.66
C ASP A 226 1.15 -1.09 20.58
N GLN A 227 1.29 -0.34 19.50
CA GLN A 227 0.38 -0.31 18.36
C GLN A 227 1.20 -0.59 17.09
N THR A 228 0.93 -1.72 16.46
CA THR A 228 1.51 -2.07 15.16
C THR A 228 0.38 -2.38 14.18
N ASP A 229 0.51 -1.88 12.95
CA ASP A 229 -0.47 -2.07 11.90
C ASP A 229 0.18 -1.91 10.51
N GLN A 230 -0.37 -2.64 9.54
CA GLN A 230 0.08 -2.71 8.15
C GLN A 230 -0.73 -1.81 7.21
N VAL A 231 -1.77 -1.13 7.69
CA VAL A 231 -2.61 -0.23 6.88
C VAL A 231 -2.38 1.24 7.23
N HIS A 232 -2.52 1.60 8.50
CA HIS A 232 -2.44 3.00 8.93
C HIS A 232 -1.00 3.48 8.97
N LEU A 233 -0.79 4.77 8.72
CA LEU A 233 0.51 5.41 8.72
C LEU A 233 0.82 5.98 10.10
N GLN A 234 2.11 6.11 10.38
CA GLN A 234 2.59 7.08 11.36
C GLN A 234 2.93 8.40 10.65
N MET A 235 3.16 9.45 11.42
CA MET A 235 3.50 10.79 10.92
C MET A 235 4.56 10.80 9.81
N ASN A 236 5.64 10.02 9.97
CA ASN A 236 6.69 9.95 8.94
C ASN A 236 6.18 9.38 7.60
N GLY A 237 5.32 8.35 7.64
CA GLY A 237 4.69 7.82 6.43
C GLY A 237 3.68 8.79 5.83
N ALA A 238 2.84 9.42 6.66
CA ALA A 238 1.89 10.43 6.22
C ALA A 238 2.58 11.60 5.51
N ASN A 239 3.70 12.08 6.06
CA ASN A 239 4.49 13.17 5.48
C ASN A 239 5.21 12.73 4.19
N ALA A 240 5.78 11.51 4.17
CA ALA A 240 6.40 10.96 2.97
C ALA A 240 5.39 10.83 1.82
N PHE A 241 4.18 10.34 2.11
CA PHE A 241 3.13 10.17 1.09
C PHE A 241 2.52 11.51 0.68
N GLY A 242 2.36 12.48 1.60
CA GLY A 242 2.01 13.85 1.25
C GLY A 242 3.01 14.48 0.28
N ARG A 243 4.30 14.28 0.51
CA ARG A 243 5.36 14.72 -0.42
C ARG A 243 5.18 14.06 -1.80
N ILE A 244 5.05 12.74 -1.85
CA ILE A 244 4.85 11.98 -3.10
C ILE A 244 3.64 12.53 -3.86
N ILE A 245 2.47 12.69 -3.21
CA ILE A 245 1.27 13.24 -3.85
C ILE A 245 1.57 14.60 -4.50
N THR A 246 2.26 15.51 -3.80
CA THR A 246 2.58 16.82 -4.36
C THR A 246 3.62 16.77 -5.49
N GLU A 247 4.58 15.86 -5.43
CA GLU A 247 5.51 15.60 -6.54
C GLU A 247 4.75 15.14 -7.79
N GLN A 248 3.77 14.24 -7.62
CA GLN A 248 2.90 13.83 -8.72
C GLN A 248 2.08 14.97 -9.29
N MET A 249 1.48 15.79 -8.42
CA MET A 249 0.69 16.91 -8.87
C MET A 249 1.51 17.87 -9.73
N ARG A 250 2.79 18.14 -9.40
CA ARG A 250 3.68 18.99 -10.21
C ARG A 250 4.09 18.37 -11.55
N ALA A 251 4.26 17.05 -11.59
CA ALA A 251 4.72 16.33 -12.77
C ALA A 251 3.57 15.79 -13.64
N HIS A 252 2.33 15.94 -13.20
CA HIS A 252 1.16 15.36 -13.85
C HIS A 252 1.01 15.86 -15.30
N ALA A 253 0.62 14.96 -16.20
CA ALA A 253 0.43 15.29 -17.62
C ALA A 253 -0.79 16.18 -17.86
N ASP A 254 -1.87 15.95 -17.11
CA ASP A 254 -3.06 16.80 -17.15
C ASP A 254 -2.76 18.22 -16.61
N PRO A 255 -3.03 19.28 -17.42
CA PRO A 255 -2.71 20.66 -17.04
C PRO A 255 -3.50 21.18 -15.84
N ILE A 256 -4.70 20.65 -15.56
CA ILE A 256 -5.51 21.01 -14.40
C ILE A 256 -4.80 20.55 -13.12
N VAL A 257 -4.35 19.31 -13.08
CA VAL A 257 -3.59 18.79 -11.93
C VAL A 257 -2.23 19.48 -11.82
N LYS A 258 -1.53 19.65 -12.95
CA LYS A 258 -0.23 20.32 -13.00
C LYS A 258 -0.25 21.72 -12.38
N LYS A 259 -1.35 22.46 -12.58
CA LYS A 259 -1.58 23.80 -12.03
C LYS A 259 -1.57 23.85 -10.50
N LEU A 260 -1.86 22.74 -9.80
CA LEU A 260 -1.73 22.67 -8.34
C LEU A 260 -0.31 22.99 -7.86
N GLY A 261 0.71 22.73 -8.70
CA GLY A 261 2.10 23.09 -8.43
C GLY A 261 2.31 24.59 -8.21
N ASP A 262 1.55 25.45 -8.88
CA ASP A 262 1.68 26.92 -8.78
C ASP A 262 1.25 27.46 -7.40
N TYR A 263 0.45 26.66 -6.69
CA TYR A 263 -0.07 26.97 -5.36
C TYR A 263 0.78 26.39 -4.23
N MET A 264 1.84 25.64 -4.53
CA MET A 264 2.64 24.96 -3.52
C MET A 264 3.56 25.91 -2.76
N ALA A 265 3.79 25.58 -1.49
CA ALA A 265 4.74 26.29 -0.64
C ALA A 265 6.19 25.94 -1.02
N PRO A 266 7.16 26.86 -0.80
CA PRO A 266 8.58 26.51 -0.85
C PRO A 266 8.90 25.38 0.13
N MET A 267 9.78 24.47 -0.28
CA MET A 267 10.21 23.35 0.56
C MET A 267 11.69 23.47 0.89
N TYR A 268 12.05 23.07 2.10
CA TYR A 268 13.41 23.19 2.63
C TYR A 268 13.94 21.79 2.92
N GLN A 269 15.19 21.55 2.55
CA GLN A 269 15.81 20.24 2.78
C GLN A 269 16.08 20.02 4.27
N VAL A 270 15.82 18.81 4.73
CA VAL A 270 16.33 18.27 5.99
C VAL A 270 17.24 17.12 5.61
N ASP A 271 18.55 17.32 5.67
CA ASP A 271 19.52 16.24 5.49
C ASP A 271 19.68 15.47 6.81
N VAL A 272 19.88 14.16 6.72
CA VAL A 272 20.00 13.28 7.89
C VAL A 272 21.23 12.40 7.73
N LYS A 273 22.10 12.44 8.73
CA LYS A 273 23.38 11.72 8.76
C LYS A 273 23.48 10.79 9.95
N VAL A 274 24.33 9.78 9.85
CA VAL A 274 24.69 8.86 10.94
C VAL A 274 26.20 8.91 11.14
N SER A 275 26.64 9.00 12.39
CA SER A 275 28.07 9.10 12.73
C SER A 275 28.44 8.21 13.92
N PRO A 276 29.41 7.28 13.78
CA PRO A 276 30.06 6.89 12.53
C PRO A 276 29.07 6.17 11.60
N GLU A 277 29.37 6.15 10.31
CA GLU A 277 28.57 5.43 9.32
C GLU A 277 28.45 3.93 9.70
N GLY A 278 27.28 3.33 9.47
CA GLY A 278 26.98 1.94 9.84
C GLY A 278 26.70 1.70 11.33
N ALA A 279 26.61 2.74 12.16
CA ALA A 279 26.26 2.61 13.59
C ALA A 279 24.76 2.41 13.87
N ALA A 280 23.90 2.64 12.88
CA ALA A 280 22.46 2.42 12.95
C ALA A 280 22.04 1.30 12.00
N ASP A 281 21.04 0.51 12.41
CA ASP A 281 20.34 -0.43 11.52
C ASP A 281 19.44 0.33 10.53
N ALA A 282 18.86 1.46 10.96
CA ALA A 282 18.10 2.37 10.11
C ALA A 282 18.01 3.77 10.74
N THR A 283 17.93 4.80 9.91
CA THR A 283 17.74 6.19 10.35
C THR A 283 16.87 6.91 9.34
N SER A 284 16.03 7.85 9.80
CA SER A 284 15.20 8.69 8.92
C SER A 284 16.00 9.20 7.72
N LEU A 285 15.42 9.06 6.54
CA LEU A 285 16.01 9.57 5.30
C LEU A 285 15.87 11.10 5.21
N GLY A 286 16.85 11.74 4.57
CA GLY A 286 16.76 13.16 4.24
C GLY A 286 15.66 13.42 3.20
N ALA A 287 14.90 14.50 3.39
CA ALA A 287 13.78 14.86 2.52
C ALA A 287 13.50 16.37 2.55
N TYR A 288 12.53 16.81 1.74
CA TYR A 288 12.10 18.21 1.68
C TYR A 288 10.77 18.40 2.40
N TYR A 289 10.68 19.45 3.20
CA TYR A 289 9.48 19.78 3.98
C TYR A 289 9.14 21.27 3.85
N PRO A 290 7.85 21.64 3.78
CA PRO A 290 7.43 23.02 3.86
C PRO A 290 7.62 23.59 5.27
N GLN A 291 7.78 24.90 5.36
CA GLN A 291 7.86 25.60 6.65
C GLN A 291 6.60 25.35 7.49
N GLY A 292 6.78 25.23 8.82
CA GLY A 292 5.69 25.06 9.79
C GLY A 292 5.23 23.61 9.97
N MET A 293 5.55 22.71 9.03
CA MET A 293 5.27 21.29 9.18
C MET A 293 6.12 20.70 10.31
N THR A 294 5.52 19.87 11.17
CA THR A 294 6.33 19.12 12.14
C THR A 294 7.05 17.99 11.40
N VAL A 295 8.32 17.77 11.73
CA VAL A 295 9.18 16.72 11.16
C VAL A 295 9.62 15.80 12.29
N MET A 296 9.61 14.49 12.05
CA MET A 296 10.08 13.48 13.00
C MET A 296 11.30 12.75 12.44
N LEU A 297 12.40 12.82 13.18
CA LEU A 297 13.59 12.02 12.97
C LEU A 297 13.56 10.83 13.91
N LYS A 298 13.88 9.64 13.41
CA LYS A 298 13.99 8.41 14.18
C LYS A 298 15.27 7.69 13.79
N THR A 299 15.89 6.99 14.73
CA THR A 299 17.05 6.14 14.46
C THR A 299 16.94 4.83 15.23
N MET A 300 17.48 3.77 14.67
CA MET A 300 17.51 2.43 15.27
C MET A 300 18.97 2.02 15.44
N PRO A 301 19.51 2.03 16.66
CA PRO A 301 20.89 1.60 16.92
C PRO A 301 21.15 0.17 16.45
N LYS A 302 22.30 -0.06 15.80
CA LYS A 302 22.80 -1.43 15.59
C LYS A 302 23.19 -2.04 16.94
N SER A 303 23.09 -3.36 17.06
CA SER A 303 23.44 -4.07 18.31
C SER A 303 24.83 -3.67 18.81
N GLY A 304 24.93 -3.36 20.11
CA GLY A 304 26.18 -2.91 20.75
C GLY A 304 26.59 -1.46 20.47
N LYS A 305 25.83 -0.71 19.65
CA LYS A 305 26.10 0.72 19.40
C LYS A 305 25.31 1.60 20.36
N LYS A 306 26.01 2.44 21.11
CA LYS A 306 25.41 3.39 22.05
C LYS A 306 25.07 4.70 21.36
N PHE A 307 23.80 5.07 21.36
CA PHE A 307 23.34 6.36 20.83
C PHE A 307 23.65 7.49 21.81
N LEU A 308 24.31 8.55 21.33
CA LEU A 308 24.69 9.73 22.14
C LEU A 308 23.69 10.87 22.01
N GLY A 309 22.91 10.91 20.92
CA GLY A 309 21.86 11.88 20.69
C GLY A 309 21.82 12.41 19.27
N TRP A 310 20.82 13.23 19.02
CA TRP A 310 20.67 14.00 17.80
C TRP A 310 21.43 15.33 17.91
N TYR A 311 22.07 15.76 16.83
CA TYR A 311 22.80 17.01 16.74
C TYR A 311 22.35 17.80 15.51
N ASP A 312 22.22 19.13 15.64
CA ASP A 312 21.83 20.02 14.56
C ASP A 312 22.99 20.29 13.57
N GLY A 313 22.70 21.02 12.49
CA GLY A 313 23.67 21.42 11.49
C GLY A 313 24.77 22.36 11.99
N ASN A 314 24.67 22.92 13.21
CA ASN A 314 25.72 23.69 13.84
C ASN A 314 26.67 22.81 14.68
N GLY A 315 26.33 21.54 14.85
CA GLY A 315 27.04 20.59 15.70
C GLY A 315 26.60 20.64 17.17
N ASN A 316 25.49 21.29 17.48
CA ASN A 316 24.95 21.34 18.83
C ASN A 316 24.03 20.15 19.07
N LYS A 317 24.10 19.56 20.26
CA LYS A 317 23.15 18.52 20.66
C LYS A 317 21.76 19.13 20.78
N VAL A 318 20.78 18.51 20.13
CA VAL A 318 19.40 19.01 20.15
C VAL A 318 18.74 18.68 21.49
N GLY A 319 17.82 19.55 21.90
CA GLY A 319 17.05 19.39 23.14
C GLY A 319 15.95 18.33 23.06
N ALA A 320 15.04 18.39 24.02
CA ALA A 320 13.86 17.52 24.04
C ALA A 320 13.04 17.65 22.74
N PRO A 321 12.33 16.59 22.30
CA PRO A 321 11.44 16.66 21.15
C PRO A 321 10.41 17.79 21.30
N SER A 322 10.02 18.42 20.18
CA SER A 322 8.99 19.47 20.16
C SER A 322 7.61 18.99 20.64
N ARG A 323 7.38 17.67 20.67
CA ARG A 323 6.16 17.06 21.20
C ARG A 323 6.45 16.37 22.52
N SER A 324 5.75 16.78 23.56
CA SER A 324 5.94 16.32 24.94
C SER A 324 5.57 14.86 25.17
N ASN A 325 4.76 14.26 24.28
CA ASN A 325 4.39 12.85 24.35
C ASN A 325 5.45 11.91 23.74
N VAL A 326 6.47 12.43 23.05
CA VAL A 326 7.62 11.64 22.58
C VAL A 326 8.63 11.52 23.72
N LYS A 327 8.88 10.30 24.19
CA LYS A 327 9.85 10.04 25.28
C LYS A 327 11.08 9.25 24.85
N SER A 328 11.05 8.60 23.69
CA SER A 328 12.22 7.86 23.18
C SER A 328 13.38 8.81 22.91
N PRO A 329 14.60 8.53 23.41
CA PRO A 329 15.78 9.32 23.06
C PRO A 329 16.15 9.16 21.59
N TYR A 330 15.68 8.12 20.91
CA TYR A 330 15.97 7.84 19.50
C TYR A 330 15.12 8.67 18.53
N ILE A 331 14.11 9.37 19.04
CA ILE A 331 13.19 10.18 18.23
C ILE A 331 13.41 11.64 18.56
N HIS A 332 13.54 12.47 17.52
CA HIS A 332 13.56 13.92 17.65
C HIS A 332 12.47 14.52 16.76
N THR A 333 11.62 15.36 17.32
CA THR A 333 10.65 16.14 16.53
C THR A 333 10.97 17.62 16.60
N PHE A 334 10.77 18.31 15.49
CA PHE A 334 10.92 19.76 15.39
C PHE A 334 9.93 20.34 14.38
N VAL A 335 9.69 21.65 14.45
CA VAL A 335 8.88 22.38 13.47
C VAL A 335 9.81 22.91 12.39
N MET A 336 9.51 22.63 11.13
CA MET A 336 10.36 23.05 10.01
C MET A 336 10.44 24.57 9.91
N GLY A 337 11.67 25.09 9.90
CA GLY A 337 11.95 26.51 9.71
C GLY A 337 11.91 26.95 8.24
N SER A 338 12.29 28.20 7.99
CA SER A 338 12.42 28.78 6.66
C SER A 338 13.85 28.66 6.09
N ALA A 339 14.57 27.60 6.46
CA ALA A 339 15.92 27.33 5.96
C ALA A 339 16.16 25.83 5.90
N ALA A 340 16.87 25.38 4.86
CA ALA A 340 17.36 24.01 4.77
C ALA A 340 18.38 23.74 5.90
N THR A 341 18.35 22.52 6.43
CA THR A 341 19.08 22.14 7.65
C THR A 341 19.58 20.69 7.57
N GLN A 342 20.36 20.28 8.56
CA GLN A 342 20.86 18.92 8.72
C GLN A 342 20.73 18.48 10.17
N TYR A 343 20.54 17.18 10.37
CA TYR A 343 20.67 16.52 11.66
C TYR A 343 21.59 15.31 11.58
N THR A 344 22.41 15.11 12.60
CA THR A 344 23.26 13.92 12.74
C THR A 344 22.80 13.06 13.91
N ALA A 345 22.50 11.79 13.65
CA ALA A 345 22.39 10.76 14.67
C ALA A 345 23.80 10.34 15.09
N VAL A 346 24.24 10.78 16.27
CA VAL A 346 25.60 10.51 16.77
C VAL A 346 25.59 9.33 17.72
N TYR A 347 26.47 8.37 17.46
CA TYR A 347 26.75 7.19 18.27
C TYR A 347 28.14 7.27 18.87
N GLU A 348 28.45 6.39 19.83
CA GLU A 348 29.78 6.26 20.40
C GLU A 348 30.85 6.04 19.33
N GLY A 349 31.95 6.81 19.42
CA GLY A 349 33.00 6.88 18.41
C GLY A 349 32.71 7.82 17.23
N GLY A 350 31.53 8.44 17.19
CA GLY A 350 31.12 9.39 16.16
C GLY A 350 31.18 10.85 16.60
N THR A 351 31.03 11.75 15.63
CA THR A 351 30.95 13.20 15.85
C THR A 351 29.83 13.83 15.02
N ALA A 352 29.28 14.95 15.51
CA ALA A 352 28.28 15.71 14.77
C ALA A 352 28.86 16.28 13.47
N GLN A 353 28.10 16.20 12.39
CA GLN A 353 28.48 16.77 11.10
C GLN A 353 27.78 18.12 10.92
N LYS A 354 28.55 19.14 10.55
CA LYS A 354 28.00 20.48 10.28
C LYS A 354 27.33 20.52 8.91
N TYR A 355 26.27 21.29 8.80
CA TYR A 355 25.61 21.57 7.53
C TYR A 355 26.47 22.53 6.69
N THR A 356 26.63 22.22 5.40
CA THR A 356 27.45 23.01 4.46
C THR A 356 26.64 23.58 3.29
N GLY A 357 25.33 23.35 3.24
CA GLY A 357 24.46 23.88 2.19
C GLY A 357 24.13 25.37 2.36
N ASP A 358 23.53 25.97 1.33
CA ASP A 358 23.23 27.41 1.28
C ASP A 358 21.94 27.82 2.01
N GLY A 359 21.25 26.85 2.61
CA GLY A 359 20.03 27.05 3.40
C GLY A 359 18.79 27.40 2.57
N LYS A 360 18.88 27.48 1.24
CA LYS A 360 17.76 27.94 0.40
C LYS A 360 16.66 26.90 0.27
N ALA A 361 15.46 27.41 0.00
CA ALA A 361 14.34 26.58 -0.41
C ALA A 361 14.59 25.99 -1.80
N LEU A 362 14.12 24.76 -2.00
CA LEU A 362 13.90 24.22 -3.33
C LEU A 362 12.73 24.97 -3.96
N THR A 363 13.03 25.75 -5.00
CA THR A 363 12.05 26.57 -5.73
C THR A 363 11.74 26.03 -7.12
N ALA A 364 12.59 25.15 -7.65
CA ALA A 364 12.37 24.40 -8.87
C ALA A 364 12.29 22.91 -8.53
N PHE A 365 11.09 22.35 -8.55
CA PHE A 365 10.92 20.92 -8.41
C PHE A 365 11.19 20.24 -9.75
N PRO A 366 11.85 19.07 -9.77
CA PRO A 366 11.93 18.27 -10.98
C PRO A 366 10.52 18.03 -11.52
N THR A 367 10.22 18.56 -12.70
CA THR A 367 8.97 18.30 -13.43
C THR A 367 9.09 17.08 -14.33
N THR A 368 10.20 16.35 -14.23
CA THR A 368 10.40 15.10 -14.95
C THR A 368 9.37 14.09 -14.47
N THR A 369 8.87 13.26 -15.40
CA THR A 369 8.02 12.11 -15.11
C THR A 369 8.56 11.37 -13.87
N PRO A 370 7.70 11.01 -12.90
CA PRO A 370 8.11 10.22 -11.75
C PRO A 370 8.91 9.02 -12.20
N LYS A 371 10.01 8.74 -11.49
CA LYS A 371 10.83 7.55 -11.73
C LYS A 371 9.93 6.31 -11.75
N SER A 372 9.90 5.61 -12.87
CA SER A 372 9.33 4.27 -12.94
C SER A 372 10.16 3.32 -12.07
N LEU A 373 9.64 2.13 -11.75
CA LEU A 373 10.39 1.09 -11.05
C LEU A 373 11.75 0.79 -11.72
N ALA A 374 11.81 0.91 -13.05
CA ALA A 374 13.04 0.76 -13.84
C ALA A 374 14.08 1.88 -13.63
N ASP A 375 13.65 3.05 -13.13
CA ASP A 375 14.51 4.22 -12.86
C ASP A 375 15.03 4.25 -11.40
N VAL A 376 14.64 3.27 -10.59
CA VAL A 376 15.10 3.09 -9.20
C VAL A 376 16.36 2.23 -9.21
N THR A 377 17.51 2.84 -8.95
CA THR A 377 18.75 2.09 -8.70
C THR A 377 18.64 1.43 -7.33
N PHE A 378 18.48 0.11 -7.31
CA PHE A 378 18.50 -0.69 -6.08
C PHE A 378 19.88 -0.54 -5.45
N VAL A 379 19.95 -0.03 -4.22
CA VAL A 379 21.14 -0.20 -3.38
C VAL A 379 20.89 -1.48 -2.60
N PRO A 380 21.45 -2.63 -3.02
CA PRO A 380 21.27 -3.86 -2.28
C PRO A 380 21.76 -3.66 -0.85
N PHE A 381 20.90 -3.97 0.10
CA PHE A 381 21.28 -4.15 1.49
C PHE A 381 22.45 -5.15 1.56
N THR A 382 23.53 -4.78 2.24
CA THR A 382 24.64 -5.70 2.52
C THR A 382 24.20 -6.67 3.64
N PRO A 383 24.10 -7.99 3.37
CA PRO A 383 23.65 -8.95 4.36
C PRO A 383 24.53 -8.96 5.61
N ILE A 384 23.92 -9.29 6.75
CA ILE A 384 24.63 -9.56 8.00
C ILE A 384 25.44 -10.85 7.80
N GLU A 385 26.75 -10.78 8.07
CA GLU A 385 27.65 -11.92 8.03
C GLU A 385 27.13 -13.05 8.96
N GLY A 386 26.91 -14.24 8.40
CA GLY A 386 26.37 -15.41 9.12
C GLY A 386 24.86 -15.67 8.96
N THR A 387 24.21 -15.12 7.93
CA THR A 387 22.82 -15.49 7.57
C THR A 387 22.79 -16.40 6.34
N GLU A 388 22.19 -17.58 6.46
CA GLU A 388 21.82 -18.39 5.29
C GLU A 388 20.54 -17.79 4.69
N GLN A 389 20.63 -17.35 3.44
CA GLN A 389 19.49 -17.05 2.58
C GLN A 389 18.75 -18.37 2.30
N ILE A 390 17.42 -18.37 2.43
CA ILE A 390 16.60 -19.33 1.68
C ILE A 390 15.76 -18.50 0.74
N ASP A 391 16.17 -18.51 -0.53
CA ASP A 391 15.37 -18.03 -1.64
C ASP A 391 14.08 -18.86 -1.70
N VAL A 392 12.93 -18.23 -1.98
CA VAL A 392 11.75 -19.00 -2.39
C VAL A 392 12.06 -19.50 -3.80
N GLU A 393 12.66 -20.68 -3.88
CA GLU A 393 13.04 -21.27 -5.15
C GLU A 393 11.80 -21.61 -5.99
N VAL A 394 11.86 -21.27 -7.27
CA VAL A 394 10.90 -21.73 -8.28
C VAL A 394 11.05 -23.24 -8.42
N ASP A 395 10.09 -24.00 -7.88
CA ASP A 395 10.04 -25.45 -8.05
C ASP A 395 9.57 -25.77 -9.47
N LYS A 396 10.52 -25.95 -10.37
CA LYS A 396 10.25 -26.31 -11.78
C LYS A 396 9.76 -27.77 -11.93
N ASN A 397 9.65 -28.54 -10.85
CA ASN A 397 9.10 -29.91 -10.89
C ASN A 397 7.57 -29.89 -10.92
N ILE A 398 7.02 -29.49 -12.07
CA ILE A 398 5.58 -29.42 -12.32
C ILE A 398 4.99 -30.82 -12.34
N LYS A 399 4.01 -31.06 -11.45
CA LYS A 399 3.45 -32.40 -11.20
C LYS A 399 2.47 -32.82 -12.27
N LYS A 400 1.74 -31.87 -12.84
CA LYS A 400 0.81 -32.08 -13.94
C LYS A 400 0.69 -30.80 -14.77
N PHE A 401 0.78 -30.95 -16.09
CA PHE A 401 0.36 -29.95 -17.06
C PHE A 401 -1.06 -30.23 -17.54
N PHE A 402 -1.80 -29.16 -17.79
CA PHE A 402 -3.14 -29.12 -18.36
C PHE A 402 -3.07 -28.46 -19.73
N ASP A 403 -3.92 -28.92 -20.65
CA ASP A 403 -4.05 -28.35 -21.98
C ASP A 403 -4.68 -26.94 -21.90
N ALA A 404 -4.01 -25.94 -22.48
CA ALA A 404 -4.48 -24.56 -22.54
C ALA A 404 -5.32 -24.25 -23.78
N TYR A 405 -5.34 -25.13 -24.80
CA TYR A 405 -5.99 -24.94 -26.11
C TYR A 405 -7.45 -24.51 -26.02
N SER A 406 -8.21 -25.06 -25.08
CA SER A 406 -9.63 -24.75 -24.89
C SER A 406 -9.87 -24.17 -23.51
N PRO A 407 -9.78 -22.84 -23.30
CA PRO A 407 -10.17 -22.22 -22.04
C PRO A 407 -11.68 -22.36 -21.78
N ASP A 408 -12.07 -22.30 -20.51
CA ASP A 408 -13.49 -22.35 -20.11
C ASP A 408 -14.24 -21.10 -20.56
N THR A 409 -13.57 -19.95 -20.49
CA THR A 409 -13.95 -18.70 -21.16
C THR A 409 -12.71 -17.97 -21.65
N GLY A 410 -12.80 -17.21 -22.75
CA GLY A 410 -11.66 -16.45 -23.24
C GLY A 410 -12.00 -15.56 -24.44
N VAL A 411 -11.09 -14.64 -24.72
CA VAL A 411 -11.08 -13.76 -25.88
C VAL A 411 -9.78 -14.03 -26.65
N GLY A 412 -9.91 -14.71 -27.79
CA GLY A 412 -8.79 -15.25 -28.55
C GLY A 412 -9.26 -16.36 -29.49
N TYR A 413 -8.30 -17.05 -30.10
CA TYR A 413 -8.52 -18.06 -31.14
C TYR A 413 -7.90 -19.39 -30.73
N LYS A 414 -8.61 -20.48 -31.02
CA LYS A 414 -8.11 -21.84 -30.86
C LYS A 414 -7.43 -22.23 -32.16
N GLU A 415 -6.13 -22.46 -32.11
CA GLU A 415 -5.32 -22.69 -33.30
C GLU A 415 -4.37 -23.88 -33.14
N ASN A 416 -3.93 -24.42 -34.27
CA ASN A 416 -2.97 -25.52 -34.37
C ASN A 416 -2.09 -25.42 -35.62
N ASN A 417 -1.99 -24.22 -36.19
CA ASN A 417 -1.25 -23.91 -37.42
C ASN A 417 0.27 -23.80 -37.21
N TRP A 418 0.75 -23.79 -35.95
CA TRP A 418 2.17 -23.89 -35.60
C TRP A 418 2.47 -25.24 -34.96
N THR A 419 3.67 -25.78 -35.18
CA THR A 419 4.09 -27.06 -34.58
C THR A 419 4.70 -26.88 -33.19
N GLY A 420 4.88 -27.97 -32.44
CA GLY A 420 5.62 -27.98 -31.16
C GLY A 420 4.77 -27.80 -29.90
N PHE A 421 3.47 -27.58 -30.04
CA PHE A 421 2.54 -27.47 -28.91
C PHE A 421 2.28 -28.82 -28.22
N MET A 422 1.83 -28.78 -26.96
CA MET A 422 1.25 -29.92 -26.24
C MET A 422 -0.27 -29.98 -26.41
N GLY A 423 -0.82 -31.18 -26.41
CA GLY A 423 -2.28 -31.37 -26.47
C GLY A 423 -2.86 -31.15 -27.86
N ASP A 424 -4.03 -30.53 -27.93
CA ASP A 424 -4.83 -30.42 -29.16
C ASP A 424 -4.47 -29.19 -30.02
N GLY A 425 -3.75 -28.22 -29.46
CA GLY A 425 -3.36 -26.98 -30.11
C GLY A 425 -2.84 -25.95 -29.11
N PHE A 426 -3.03 -24.67 -29.40
CA PHE A 426 -2.78 -23.58 -28.47
C PHE A 426 -3.88 -22.53 -28.53
N PHE A 427 -4.00 -21.76 -27.44
CA PHE A 427 -4.86 -20.60 -27.40
C PHE A 427 -4.05 -19.35 -27.77
N ASN A 428 -4.42 -18.73 -28.88
CA ASN A 428 -3.88 -17.46 -29.37
C ASN A 428 -4.73 -16.31 -28.80
N LEU A 429 -4.23 -15.62 -27.77
CA LEU A 429 -4.92 -14.46 -27.23
C LEU A 429 -4.92 -13.34 -28.27
N GLU A 430 -6.08 -12.69 -28.47
CA GLU A 430 -6.20 -11.58 -29.42
C GLU A 430 -5.20 -10.46 -29.06
N ASN A 431 -4.63 -9.79 -30.07
CA ASN A 431 -3.71 -8.65 -29.88
C ASN A 431 -4.46 -7.43 -29.33
N SER A 432 -4.79 -7.50 -28.04
CA SER A 432 -5.55 -6.50 -27.30
C SER A 432 -5.26 -6.64 -25.81
N GLN A 433 -5.26 -5.52 -25.08
CA GLN A 433 -5.16 -5.51 -23.62
C GLN A 433 -6.42 -6.06 -22.93
N THR A 434 -7.48 -6.35 -23.69
CA THR A 434 -8.72 -6.93 -23.17
C THR A 434 -8.82 -8.44 -23.37
N SER A 435 -7.83 -9.08 -24.00
CA SER A 435 -7.85 -10.51 -24.27
C SER A 435 -7.44 -11.34 -23.04
N PHE A 436 -8.07 -12.50 -22.87
CA PHE A 436 -7.80 -13.39 -21.73
C PHE A 436 -8.16 -14.84 -22.03
N ALA A 437 -7.65 -15.75 -21.21
CA ALA A 437 -8.01 -17.16 -21.16
C ALA A 437 -8.25 -17.57 -19.70
N SER A 438 -9.38 -18.21 -19.42
CA SER A 438 -9.80 -18.58 -18.07
C SER A 438 -9.96 -20.08 -17.91
N TYR A 439 -9.48 -20.63 -16.79
CA TYR A 439 -9.50 -22.05 -16.46
C TYR A 439 -9.92 -22.25 -15.01
N LYS A 440 -11.00 -22.99 -14.79
CA LYS A 440 -11.41 -23.42 -13.45
C LYS A 440 -10.55 -24.58 -13.00
N VAL A 441 -9.90 -24.39 -11.87
CA VAL A 441 -8.95 -25.34 -11.28
C VAL A 441 -9.32 -25.59 -9.83
N LYS A 442 -9.02 -26.79 -9.34
CA LYS A 442 -9.27 -27.22 -7.97
C LYS A 442 -7.95 -27.59 -7.32
N PHE A 443 -7.61 -26.91 -6.23
CA PHE A 443 -6.41 -27.18 -5.46
C PHE A 443 -6.73 -28.06 -4.25
N PRO A 444 -5.94 -29.12 -3.99
CA PRO A 444 -6.19 -30.02 -2.87
C PRO A 444 -5.83 -29.40 -1.50
N ALA A 445 -4.96 -28.39 -1.48
CA ALA A 445 -4.53 -27.68 -0.29
C ALA A 445 -4.17 -26.23 -0.63
N ALA A 446 -4.31 -25.32 0.34
CA ALA A 446 -3.85 -23.94 0.21
C ALA A 446 -2.35 -23.82 0.49
N GLY A 447 -1.67 -22.88 -0.17
CA GLY A 447 -0.27 -22.54 0.06
C GLY A 447 0.49 -22.21 -1.21
N TYR A 448 1.79 -21.93 -1.07
CA TYR A 448 2.63 -21.55 -2.21
C TYR A 448 2.86 -22.71 -3.17
N VAL A 449 2.59 -22.46 -4.45
CA VAL A 449 2.78 -23.38 -5.58
C VAL A 449 3.51 -22.65 -6.70
N THR A 450 4.31 -23.34 -7.50
CA THR A 450 4.83 -22.76 -8.74
C THR A 450 3.85 -23.05 -9.87
N LEU A 451 3.33 -22.01 -10.51
CA LEU A 451 2.68 -22.11 -11.82
C LEU A 451 3.75 -22.10 -12.91
N ALA A 452 3.62 -23.00 -13.85
CA ALA A 452 4.31 -22.99 -15.14
C ALA A 452 3.29 -22.70 -16.24
N VAL A 453 3.62 -21.79 -17.16
CA VAL A 453 2.86 -21.53 -18.38
C VAL A 453 3.78 -21.76 -19.56
N ARG A 454 3.46 -22.74 -20.41
CA ARG A 454 4.15 -22.94 -21.68
C ARG A 454 3.60 -21.99 -22.73
N TYR A 455 4.51 -21.30 -23.41
CA TYR A 455 4.16 -20.21 -24.30
C TYR A 455 5.06 -20.14 -25.54
N ALA A 456 4.55 -19.55 -26.62
CA ALA A 456 5.32 -19.17 -27.80
C ALA A 456 5.15 -17.68 -28.08
N ASN A 457 6.26 -16.97 -28.29
CA ASN A 457 6.30 -15.56 -28.64
C ASN A 457 7.24 -15.36 -29.84
N GLY A 458 6.68 -15.39 -31.05
CA GLY A 458 7.43 -15.14 -32.29
C GLY A 458 7.64 -13.65 -32.61
N GLY A 459 7.24 -12.74 -31.72
CA GLY A 459 7.48 -11.30 -31.84
C GLY A 459 8.92 -10.90 -31.53
N THR A 460 9.16 -9.60 -31.39
CA THR A 460 10.48 -9.02 -31.05
C THR A 460 10.54 -8.38 -29.66
N THR A 461 9.40 -8.32 -28.96
CA THR A 461 9.21 -7.70 -27.65
C THR A 461 8.64 -8.71 -26.65
N ASP A 462 8.86 -8.47 -25.35
CA ASP A 462 8.27 -9.28 -24.28
C ASP A 462 6.74 -9.14 -24.29
N ARG A 463 6.03 -10.27 -24.29
CA ARG A 463 4.56 -10.32 -24.21
C ARG A 463 4.13 -10.65 -22.79
N MET A 464 4.52 -9.82 -21.83
CA MET A 464 4.16 -9.98 -20.43
C MET A 464 2.64 -10.15 -20.25
N PHE A 465 2.24 -11.03 -19.36
CA PHE A 465 0.84 -11.31 -19.04
C PHE A 465 0.62 -11.39 -17.52
N ASN A 466 -0.63 -11.26 -17.08
CA ASN A 466 -1.02 -11.50 -15.69
C ASN A 466 -1.65 -12.88 -15.55
N ALA A 467 -1.09 -13.75 -14.71
CA ALA A 467 -1.65 -15.03 -14.34
C ALA A 467 -2.43 -14.89 -13.01
N TYR A 468 -3.69 -14.48 -13.08
CA TYR A 468 -4.52 -14.25 -11.91
C TYR A 468 -5.00 -15.56 -11.27
N LEU A 469 -4.80 -15.71 -9.97
CA LEU A 469 -5.34 -16.81 -9.16
C LEU A 469 -5.64 -16.28 -7.75
N ASP A 470 -6.86 -15.78 -7.54
CA ASP A 470 -7.27 -14.98 -6.35
C ASP A 470 -6.50 -13.64 -6.20
N HIS A 471 -5.27 -13.57 -6.73
CA HIS A 471 -4.32 -12.45 -6.75
C HIS A 471 -3.68 -12.30 -8.14
N ASP A 472 -3.13 -11.11 -8.45
CA ASP A 472 -2.41 -10.84 -9.70
C ASP A 472 -0.95 -11.29 -9.62
N TYR A 473 -0.47 -11.95 -10.68
CA TYR A 473 0.91 -12.39 -10.82
C TYR A 473 1.42 -12.01 -12.21
N LEU A 474 2.33 -11.02 -12.28
CA LEU A 474 2.89 -10.55 -13.55
C LEU A 474 4.00 -11.49 -14.01
N VAL A 475 3.88 -12.03 -15.21
CA VAL A 475 4.76 -13.06 -15.76
C VAL A 475 5.35 -12.57 -17.08
N SER A 476 6.69 -12.50 -17.13
CA SER A 476 7.44 -12.17 -18.35
C SER A 476 7.44 -13.36 -19.32
N ALA A 477 7.27 -13.07 -20.61
CA ALA A 477 7.24 -14.01 -21.72
C ALA A 477 8.03 -13.46 -22.92
N PRO A 478 9.38 -13.42 -22.81
CA PRO A 478 10.25 -12.87 -23.84
C PRO A 478 10.12 -13.61 -25.19
N PRO A 479 10.62 -13.04 -26.30
CA PRO A 479 10.61 -13.71 -27.59
C PRO A 479 11.25 -15.11 -27.55
N THR A 480 10.50 -16.13 -27.97
CA THR A 480 10.99 -17.51 -28.13
C THR A 480 11.73 -17.71 -29.46
N GLY A 481 11.70 -16.68 -30.32
CA GLY A 481 12.40 -16.60 -31.60
C GLY A 481 11.58 -17.06 -32.81
N ALA A 482 10.48 -17.79 -32.61
CA ALA A 482 9.50 -18.15 -33.65
C ALA A 482 8.19 -18.67 -33.01
N TRP A 483 7.09 -18.65 -33.75
CA TRP A 483 5.77 -19.09 -33.27
C TRP A 483 5.61 -20.62 -33.11
N ASP A 484 6.54 -21.40 -33.66
CA ASP A 484 6.67 -22.85 -33.49
C ASP A 484 7.71 -23.24 -32.42
N LYS A 485 8.30 -22.26 -31.73
CA LYS A 485 9.23 -22.46 -30.61
C LYS A 485 8.57 -22.10 -29.29
N TRP A 486 8.56 -23.07 -28.38
CA TRP A 486 7.88 -22.99 -27.09
C TRP A 486 8.89 -22.92 -25.94
N ASP A 487 8.60 -22.09 -24.95
CA ASP A 487 9.34 -21.97 -23.69
C ASP A 487 8.36 -22.02 -22.50
N THR A 488 8.86 -22.04 -21.27
CA THR A 488 8.03 -22.07 -20.05
C THR A 488 8.35 -20.91 -19.13
N ALA A 489 7.33 -20.08 -18.86
CA ALA A 489 7.39 -19.06 -17.84
C ALA A 489 6.94 -19.64 -16.50
N TYR A 490 7.59 -19.23 -15.41
CA TYR A 490 7.32 -19.72 -14.06
C TYR A 490 7.03 -18.58 -13.10
N VAL A 491 6.08 -18.78 -12.19
CA VAL A 491 5.78 -17.85 -11.11
C VAL A 491 5.31 -18.60 -9.87
N VAL A 492 5.77 -18.17 -8.68
CA VAL A 492 5.29 -18.72 -7.41
C VAL A 492 4.02 -17.98 -7.01
N MET A 493 2.97 -18.74 -6.71
CA MET A 493 1.61 -18.27 -6.47
C MET A 493 1.08 -18.83 -5.16
N ASP A 494 0.33 -18.03 -4.40
CA ASP A 494 -0.45 -18.51 -3.26
C ASP A 494 -1.75 -19.11 -3.78
N ALA A 495 -1.84 -20.44 -3.76
CA ALA A 495 -3.04 -21.15 -4.17
C ALA A 495 -4.04 -21.24 -3.01
N PRO A 496 -5.33 -20.94 -3.23
CA PRO A 496 -6.38 -21.27 -2.28
C PRO A 496 -6.61 -22.79 -2.24
N GLN A 497 -7.32 -23.30 -1.24
CA GLN A 497 -7.85 -24.67 -1.27
C GLN A 497 -9.23 -24.66 -1.93
N GLY A 498 -9.52 -25.67 -2.75
CA GLY A 498 -10.82 -25.82 -3.41
C GLY A 498 -10.84 -25.27 -4.84
N GLU A 499 -12.04 -25.10 -5.38
CA GLU A 499 -12.25 -24.60 -6.75
C GLU A 499 -12.01 -23.10 -6.82
N THR A 500 -11.23 -22.67 -7.80
CA THR A 500 -10.92 -21.27 -8.10
C THR A 500 -10.69 -21.11 -9.61
N GLU A 501 -10.54 -19.87 -10.06
CA GLU A 501 -10.34 -19.53 -11.46
C GLU A 501 -8.91 -19.01 -11.67
N LEU A 502 -8.14 -19.74 -12.50
CA LEU A 502 -6.88 -19.24 -13.05
C LEU A 502 -7.20 -18.47 -14.32
N LYS A 503 -6.84 -17.18 -14.38
CA LYS A 503 -7.09 -16.33 -15.54
C LYS A 503 -5.78 -15.72 -16.06
N ILE A 504 -5.43 -16.03 -17.30
CA ILE A 504 -4.30 -15.44 -18.02
C ILE A 504 -4.81 -14.24 -18.81
N MET A 505 -4.28 -13.05 -18.56
CA MET A 505 -4.75 -11.79 -19.15
C MET A 505 -3.61 -11.05 -19.86
N SER A 506 -3.91 -10.53 -21.05
CA SER A 506 -3.00 -9.70 -21.83
C SER A 506 -2.76 -8.35 -21.14
N LEU A 507 -1.50 -7.93 -21.05
CA LEU A 507 -1.12 -6.63 -20.49
C LEU A 507 -0.61 -5.64 -21.55
N THR A 508 -0.43 -6.12 -22.79
CA THR A 508 0.12 -5.34 -23.90
C THR A 508 -0.89 -5.25 -25.04
N SER A 509 -0.74 -4.23 -25.89
CA SER A 509 -1.54 -4.11 -27.12
C SER A 509 -1.26 -5.22 -28.13
N ASP A 510 -0.12 -5.91 -28.00
CA ASP A 510 0.23 -7.05 -28.84
C ASP A 510 -0.36 -8.36 -28.31
N GLY A 511 -1.13 -8.33 -27.22
CA GLY A 511 -1.66 -9.52 -26.56
C GLY A 511 -0.60 -10.30 -25.76
N ALA A 512 -1.06 -11.26 -24.97
CA ALA A 512 -0.23 -12.30 -24.35
C ALA A 512 0.39 -13.22 -25.45
N PRO A 513 1.39 -14.05 -25.12
CA PRO A 513 1.90 -15.06 -26.04
C PRO A 513 0.84 -16.13 -26.34
N ASN A 514 1.09 -16.94 -27.37
CA ASN A 514 0.33 -18.17 -27.57
C ASN A 514 0.60 -19.11 -26.40
N ILE A 515 -0.43 -19.73 -25.82
CA ILE A 515 -0.30 -20.66 -24.69
C ILE A 515 -0.83 -22.05 -25.06
N ASP A 516 -0.03 -23.10 -24.88
CA ASP A 516 -0.43 -24.49 -25.17
C ASP A 516 -0.68 -25.32 -23.91
N ALA A 517 -0.03 -24.98 -22.79
CA ALA A 517 -0.22 -25.69 -21.53
C ALA A 517 0.10 -24.82 -20.31
N PHE A 518 -0.47 -25.19 -19.17
CA PHE A 518 -0.09 -24.66 -17.86
C PHE A 518 -0.06 -25.77 -16.81
N GLY A 519 0.66 -25.60 -15.70
CA GLY A 519 0.75 -26.65 -14.68
C GLY A 519 1.26 -26.13 -13.34
N PHE A 520 1.12 -26.94 -12.30
CA PHE A 520 1.51 -26.56 -10.93
C PHE A 520 2.53 -27.53 -10.31
N SER A 521 3.40 -27.03 -9.45
CA SER A 521 4.32 -27.86 -8.63
C SER A 521 3.61 -28.62 -7.50
N LEU A 522 2.33 -28.33 -7.25
CA LEU A 522 1.50 -29.06 -6.29
C LEU A 522 0.84 -30.29 -6.93
N ALA A 523 1.04 -31.45 -6.32
CA ALA A 523 0.39 -32.69 -6.74
C ALA A 523 -1.10 -32.66 -6.40
N GLY A 524 -1.93 -33.26 -7.26
CA GLY A 524 -3.38 -33.38 -7.03
C GLY A 524 -4.21 -32.16 -7.43
N VAL A 525 -3.59 -31.11 -7.99
CA VAL A 525 -4.35 -30.06 -8.68
C VAL A 525 -5.11 -30.67 -9.85
N CYS A 526 -6.35 -30.24 -10.05
CA CYS A 526 -7.23 -30.77 -11.09
C CYS A 526 -7.92 -29.63 -11.84
N ARG A 527 -8.13 -29.80 -13.15
CA ARG A 527 -8.93 -28.89 -13.97
C ARG A 527 -10.39 -29.33 -13.93
N VAL A 528 -11.30 -28.43 -13.56
CA VAL A 528 -12.71 -28.77 -13.31
C VAL A 528 -13.39 -29.36 -14.55
N SER A 529 -13.07 -28.85 -15.74
CA SER A 529 -13.59 -29.36 -17.01
C SER A 529 -13.10 -30.78 -17.37
N GLU A 530 -12.02 -31.27 -16.76
CA GLU A 530 -11.50 -32.64 -16.95
C GLU A 530 -12.13 -33.65 -15.96
N GLY A 531 -13.00 -33.19 -15.05
CA GLY A 531 -13.62 -34.00 -14.01
C GLY A 531 -12.71 -34.17 -12.79
N CYS A 532 -13.01 -33.42 -11.71
CA CYS A 532 -12.24 -33.52 -10.47
C CYS A 532 -12.85 -34.52 -9.48
N PRO A 533 -12.04 -35.37 -8.83
CA PRO A 533 -12.55 -36.22 -7.76
C PRO A 533 -13.15 -35.39 -6.62
N GLU A 534 -14.24 -35.88 -6.04
CA GLU A 534 -14.82 -35.26 -4.85
C GLU A 534 -13.82 -35.32 -3.69
N VAL A 535 -13.62 -34.18 -3.04
CA VAL A 535 -12.90 -34.12 -1.77
C VAL A 535 -13.95 -34.42 -0.70
N GLN A 536 -13.70 -35.38 0.18
CA GLN A 536 -14.54 -35.60 1.36
C GLN A 536 -14.55 -34.32 2.20
N ASP A 537 -15.61 -33.55 2.05
CA ASP A 537 -15.87 -32.33 2.80
C ASP A 537 -16.37 -32.70 4.20
N SER A 538 -15.47 -32.76 5.17
CA SER A 538 -15.82 -32.86 6.58
C SER A 538 -15.72 -31.47 7.23
N THR A 539 -16.62 -30.54 6.88
CA THR A 539 -17.31 -29.62 7.80
C THR A 539 -18.08 -28.53 7.04
N LYS A 540 -19.34 -28.80 6.72
CA LYS A 540 -20.37 -27.76 6.71
C LYS A 540 -20.75 -27.47 8.15
N ASP A 541 -20.42 -26.29 8.66
CA ASP A 541 -21.18 -25.73 9.78
C ASP A 541 -21.61 -24.29 9.48
N THR A 542 -22.91 -24.09 9.63
CA THR A 542 -23.67 -22.88 9.42
C THR A 542 -23.88 -22.24 10.78
N THR A 543 -23.16 -21.17 11.13
CA THR A 543 -23.61 -20.10 12.06
C THR A 543 -22.53 -19.03 12.21
N ASP A 544 -22.80 -17.85 11.64
CA ASP A 544 -22.12 -16.60 11.98
C ASP A 544 -22.86 -15.93 13.14
N THR A 545 -22.15 -15.63 14.24
CA THR A 545 -22.57 -14.60 15.23
C THR A 545 -21.36 -13.82 15.76
N SER A 546 -21.41 -12.51 15.58
CA SER A 546 -20.39 -11.50 15.88
C SER A 546 -19.99 -11.34 17.35
N THR A 547 -18.75 -10.93 17.65
CA THR A 547 -18.37 -9.62 18.28
C THR A 547 -16.95 -9.63 18.88
N THR A 548 -16.31 -8.46 18.85
CA THR A 548 -14.98 -8.17 19.40
C THR A 548 -15.05 -7.72 20.86
N VAL A 549 -14.27 -8.32 21.77
CA VAL A 549 -13.73 -7.65 22.99
C VAL A 549 -12.33 -8.20 23.32
N LEU A 550 -11.46 -7.31 23.82
CA LEU A 550 -10.07 -7.55 24.25
C LEU A 550 -9.98 -8.17 25.67
N ARG A 551 -9.02 -9.09 25.82
CA ARG A 551 -8.41 -9.72 27.02
C ARG A 551 -9.07 -11.00 27.58
N GLY A 552 -8.18 -11.99 27.77
CA GLY A 552 -8.48 -13.28 28.40
C GLY A 552 -8.86 -14.30 27.35
N VAL A 553 -7.99 -15.27 27.12
CA VAL A 553 -8.25 -16.45 26.30
C VAL A 553 -9.57 -17.05 26.75
N ALA A 554 -10.64 -16.83 25.98
CA ALA A 554 -11.82 -17.66 26.08
C ALA A 554 -11.34 -19.08 25.78
N ALA A 555 -11.43 -19.93 26.78
CA ALA A 555 -11.25 -21.36 26.66
C ALA A 555 -12.28 -21.90 25.66
N ASN A 556 -11.97 -21.81 24.36
CA ASN A 556 -12.66 -22.53 23.32
C ASN A 556 -11.83 -23.78 23.00
N ALA A 557 -12.22 -24.84 23.70
CA ALA A 557 -12.14 -26.27 23.40
C ALA A 557 -10.84 -26.98 22.97
N GLY A 558 -9.65 -26.36 22.88
CA GLY A 558 -8.48 -27.21 22.55
C GLY A 558 -7.03 -26.79 22.75
N VAL A 559 -6.71 -25.53 23.07
CA VAL A 559 -5.30 -25.10 23.24
C VAL A 559 -5.19 -24.12 24.42
N GLN A 560 -4.28 -24.39 25.37
CA GLN A 560 -3.98 -23.48 26.48
C GLN A 560 -2.48 -23.20 26.59
N LEU A 561 -2.08 -21.95 26.83
CA LEU A 561 -0.68 -21.58 27.09
C LEU A 561 -0.55 -21.07 28.53
N ARG A 562 0.27 -21.73 29.36
CA ARG A 562 0.55 -21.37 30.75
C ARG A 562 2.06 -21.26 30.97
N GLY A 563 2.58 -20.04 31.10
CA GLY A 563 4.02 -19.81 31.12
C GLY A 563 4.65 -20.19 29.78
N SER A 564 5.70 -21.02 29.77
CA SER A 564 6.30 -21.60 28.55
C SER A 564 5.60 -22.88 28.07
N VAL A 565 4.63 -23.41 28.81
CA VAL A 565 4.01 -24.71 28.54
C VAL A 565 2.72 -24.55 27.75
N LEU A 566 2.66 -25.19 26.59
CA LEU A 566 1.52 -25.26 25.68
C LEU A 566 0.80 -26.60 25.84
N SER A 567 -0.46 -26.57 26.25
CA SER A 567 -1.34 -27.74 26.37
C SER A 567 -2.22 -27.86 25.11
N LEU A 568 -2.15 -29.02 24.45
CA LEU A 568 -2.83 -29.36 23.21
C LEU A 568 -3.80 -30.52 23.45
N VAL A 569 -5.06 -30.41 23.04
CA VAL A 569 -6.03 -31.53 23.16
C VAL A 569 -5.99 -32.51 21.97
N ARG A 570 -5.29 -32.15 20.91
CA ARG A 570 -5.14 -32.93 19.66
C ARG A 570 -3.80 -32.56 19.01
N ASP A 571 -3.33 -33.40 18.10
CA ASP A 571 -2.08 -33.16 17.38
C ASP A 571 -2.13 -31.82 16.62
N ALA A 572 -1.04 -31.07 16.69
CA ALA A 572 -0.97 -29.72 16.15
C ALA A 572 0.44 -29.33 15.71
N ASP A 573 0.48 -28.49 14.69
CA ASP A 573 1.66 -27.78 14.26
C ASP A 573 1.84 -26.51 15.10
N VAL A 574 2.88 -26.50 15.92
CA VAL A 574 3.24 -25.37 16.78
C VAL A 574 4.33 -24.58 16.09
N SER A 575 4.05 -23.31 15.82
CA SER A 575 4.98 -22.35 15.21
C SER A 575 5.22 -21.19 16.17
N VAL A 576 6.46 -20.94 16.55
CA VAL A 576 6.88 -19.86 17.45
C VAL A 576 7.67 -18.85 16.66
N PHE A 577 7.33 -17.57 16.75
CA PHE A 577 7.93 -16.48 16.00
C PHE A 577 8.52 -15.45 16.97
N ASP A 578 9.64 -14.82 16.62
CA ASP A 578 10.20 -13.72 17.42
C ASP A 578 9.42 -12.40 17.18
N MET A 579 9.78 -11.36 17.92
CA MET A 579 9.18 -10.02 17.78
C MET A 579 9.45 -9.36 16.40
N ARG A 580 10.32 -9.94 15.57
CA ARG A 580 10.60 -9.49 14.20
C ARG A 580 9.79 -10.29 13.18
N GLY A 581 8.88 -11.16 13.63
CA GLY A 581 8.02 -11.98 12.79
C GLY A 581 8.72 -13.22 12.21
N ARG A 582 9.97 -13.49 12.59
CA ARG A 582 10.74 -14.63 12.08
C ARG A 582 10.33 -15.89 12.82
N LEU A 583 10.10 -16.98 12.09
CA LEU A 583 9.82 -18.29 12.68
C LEU A 583 11.08 -18.81 13.40
N VAL A 584 10.98 -19.02 14.70
CA VAL A 584 12.04 -19.50 15.61
C VAL A 584 11.97 -21.01 15.78
N VAL A 585 10.75 -21.55 15.92
CA VAL A 585 10.52 -23.00 16.08
C VAL A 585 9.27 -23.37 15.28
N ARG A 586 9.33 -24.47 14.54
CA ARG A 586 8.13 -25.17 14.06
C ARG A 586 8.23 -26.65 14.41
N LYS A 587 7.23 -27.15 15.11
CA LYS A 587 7.21 -28.54 15.60
C LYS A 587 5.81 -29.10 15.50
N ALA A 588 5.69 -30.27 14.87
CA ALA A 588 4.52 -31.11 15.02
C ALA A 588 4.55 -31.67 16.45
N ALA A 589 3.49 -31.40 17.22
CA ALA A 589 3.35 -31.82 18.58
C ALA A 589 2.08 -32.67 18.71
N SER A 590 2.21 -33.81 19.37
CA SER A 590 1.05 -34.64 19.71
C SER A 590 0.21 -33.99 20.80
N ALA A 591 -1.04 -34.43 20.94
CA ALA A 591 -1.89 -34.07 22.06
C ALA A 591 -1.15 -34.28 23.40
N GLY A 592 -1.16 -33.27 24.28
CA GLY A 592 -0.40 -33.27 25.53
C GLY A 592 0.20 -31.90 25.87
N GLU A 593 1.09 -31.87 26.86
CA GLU A 593 1.85 -30.66 27.23
C GLU A 593 3.17 -30.57 26.45
N VAL A 594 3.49 -29.37 25.97
CA VAL A 594 4.69 -29.04 25.20
C VAL A 594 5.38 -27.86 25.88
N ASP A 595 6.53 -28.09 26.50
CA ASP A 595 7.35 -26.99 27.04
C ASP A 595 8.18 -26.35 25.93
N LEU A 596 7.83 -25.10 25.60
CA LEU A 596 8.51 -24.36 24.54
C LEU A 596 9.91 -23.88 24.96
N SER A 597 10.25 -23.91 26.26
CA SER A 597 11.59 -23.52 26.74
C SER A 597 12.68 -24.54 26.35
N GLU A 598 12.30 -25.79 26.05
CA GLU A 598 13.25 -26.81 25.58
C GLU A 598 13.75 -26.55 24.16
N THR A 599 12.95 -25.83 23.37
CA THR A 599 13.19 -25.55 21.94
C THR A 599 13.56 -24.09 21.68
N VAL A 600 12.99 -23.14 22.42
CA VAL A 600 13.34 -21.71 22.37
C VAL A 600 14.28 -21.39 23.54
N ARG A 601 15.59 -21.48 23.30
CA ARG A 601 16.63 -21.31 24.34
C ARG A 601 17.05 -19.86 24.62
N THR A 602 16.50 -18.91 23.88
CA THR A 602 16.81 -17.48 24.00
C THR A 602 15.74 -16.74 24.76
N ALA A 603 16.12 -16.03 25.83
CA ALA A 603 15.21 -15.19 26.59
C ALA A 603 14.60 -14.10 25.70
N GLY A 604 13.28 -13.89 25.78
CA GLY A 604 12.58 -12.96 24.88
C GLY A 604 11.06 -13.17 24.83
N LEU A 605 10.36 -12.31 24.10
CA LEU A 605 8.93 -12.42 23.86
C LEU A 605 8.70 -12.99 22.45
N TYR A 606 7.84 -14.00 22.32
CA TYR A 606 7.64 -14.73 21.07
C TYR A 606 6.16 -14.97 20.79
N ARG A 607 5.72 -14.86 19.54
CA ARG A 607 4.35 -15.16 19.13
C ARG A 607 4.21 -16.66 18.89
N VAL A 608 3.17 -17.30 19.42
CA VAL A 608 2.92 -18.73 19.19
C VAL A 608 1.66 -18.90 18.35
N VAL A 609 1.78 -19.60 17.24
CA VAL A 609 0.70 -19.98 16.34
C VAL A 609 0.56 -21.48 16.38
N VAL A 610 -0.63 -21.97 16.70
CA VAL A 610 -0.93 -23.39 16.75
C VAL A 610 -1.94 -23.69 15.65
N ARG A 611 -1.62 -24.67 14.80
CA ARG A 611 -2.50 -25.11 13.72
C ARG A 611 -2.87 -26.56 13.97
N SER A 612 -4.16 -26.86 14.04
CA SER A 612 -4.63 -28.25 14.13
C SER A 612 -5.73 -28.44 13.07
N GLY A 613 -5.43 -29.24 12.05
CA GLY A 613 -6.30 -29.36 10.88
C GLY A 613 -6.48 -28.02 10.16
N SER A 614 -7.74 -27.67 9.85
CA SER A 614 -8.13 -26.40 9.23
C SER A 614 -8.22 -25.22 10.22
N GLU A 615 -8.11 -25.47 11.52
CA GLU A 615 -8.28 -24.47 12.56
C GLU A 615 -6.95 -23.81 12.92
N LYS A 616 -6.93 -22.46 12.90
CA LYS A 616 -5.78 -21.65 13.31
C LYS A 616 -6.05 -20.97 14.65
N PHE A 617 -5.31 -21.38 15.67
CA PHE A 617 -5.34 -20.76 16.99
C PHE A 617 -4.16 -19.79 17.14
N ASN A 618 -4.44 -18.52 17.41
CA ASN A 618 -3.41 -17.53 17.73
C ASN A 618 -3.30 -17.40 19.25
N ALA A 619 -2.21 -17.86 19.85
CA ALA A 619 -1.93 -17.60 21.26
C ALA A 619 -1.07 -16.32 21.40
N ASN A 620 -1.55 -15.40 22.24
CA ASN A 620 -0.96 -14.07 22.43
C ASN A 620 0.29 -14.16 23.31
N TRP A 621 1.44 -14.31 22.67
CA TRP A 621 2.79 -14.03 23.15
C TRP A 621 3.29 -14.82 24.39
N VAL A 622 4.36 -15.60 24.23
CA VAL A 622 5.06 -16.32 25.28
C VAL A 622 6.36 -15.61 25.65
N LYS A 623 6.63 -15.42 26.95
CA LYS A 623 7.88 -14.83 27.44
C LYS A 623 8.81 -15.95 27.94
N MET A 624 9.91 -16.18 27.23
CA MET A 624 10.99 -17.08 27.65
C MET A 624 11.94 -16.33 28.58
N ARG A 625 12.28 -16.95 29.72
CA ARG A 625 13.14 -16.37 30.75
C ARG A 625 14.58 -16.84 30.60
#